data_AF-A0A7X4CJ40-F1
#
_entry.id   AF-A0A7X4CJ40-F1
#
_cell.length_a   1.000
_cell.length_b   1.000
_cell.length_c   1.000
_cell.angle_alpha   90.00
_cell.angle_beta   90.00
_cell.angle_gamma   90.00
#
_symmetry.space_group_name_H-M   'P 1'
#
loop_
_entity.id
_entity.type
_entity.pdbx_description
1 polymer ?
#
loop_
_entity_poly.entity_id
_entity_poly.type
_entity_poly.pdbx_seq_one_letter_code
_entity_poly.pdbx_strand_id
1 'polypeptide(L)'
;DGDSAELTFHITVDGAPSFSGDVANQTYIDGEAIEDLVLPLASGGNLLSLNPDGEVVFGELTYTLDNVPPGLTFDPNPMSPMLSGTPAEVGTYTLTYTAHDSDDNMTAEDAAILSFEVRVEESATDRFAELNEQILSKYALAIADGTNRAIENRLEHMDRAGDVNRSFRFAAESSLYNMIQSGRIFENRPVNLAQVMNGSSFATPFGFGRGCILCPGSPTFWGRGDYGQMSSDDGSLDWEGNLSRAQIGLDARPGAEMLTGLALSWAQGSFDYTAPLLGEERVDGTYETRMLSLHPYVGFSPGRLGVWLTAGLGRGNLDIDDEQGTVGQQSSDTSLRTASVGASGDLLASGPTQLRIKAAATVAQVEVEGGALDVGEGGNRIAEQTVSANRLRLALKASHAYEAGMDGQVTPELEVALRQDGGDGLTGAGVEVGGGLRYEGGGFTLEAMARSLVSDGDDAVEYQEWGAHLLLQRSAGTNGRGLSLRVMPTYGTQANSLTLWERSVAEIADRSAMDAQGQLRAEVGYGLAALGGRGVYTVYSGMTQAPERMQLRLGTRFEVDSSMSVSLESSRWQRMAGASHGLLFRGRLVF
;
A
#
# COMPACT_ATOMS: atom_id res chain seq x y z
N ASP A 1 19.23 -55.61 91.45
CA ASP A 1 20.11 -54.62 90.80
C ASP A 1 19.22 -53.69 90.01
N GLY A 2 19.23 -52.40 90.31
CA GLY A 2 18.36 -51.42 89.67
C GLY A 2 18.80 -51.10 88.24
N ASP A 3 19.02 -52.12 87.43
CA ASP A 3 19.57 -51.97 86.09
C ASP A 3 18.44 -51.60 85.13
N SER A 4 18.35 -50.31 84.83
CA SER A 4 17.59 -49.81 83.69
C SER A 4 18.43 -50.02 82.43
N ALA A 5 17.90 -50.80 81.47
CA ALA A 5 18.43 -50.81 80.11
C ALA A 5 17.89 -49.59 79.36
N GLU A 6 18.78 -48.70 78.94
CA GLU A 6 18.43 -47.54 78.13
C GLU A 6 18.32 -48.00 76.66
N LEU A 7 17.13 -47.87 76.09
CA LEU A 7 16.88 -48.14 74.67
C LEU A 7 16.84 -46.82 73.93
N THR A 8 17.90 -46.52 73.18
CA THR A 8 17.91 -45.38 72.26
C THR A 8 17.37 -45.81 70.91
N PHE A 9 16.25 -45.25 70.48
CA PHE A 9 15.75 -45.37 69.11
C PHE A 9 16.01 -44.05 68.38
N HIS A 10 16.48 -44.13 67.13
CA HIS A 10 16.53 -43.01 66.22
C HIS A 10 15.24 -43.05 65.40
N ILE A 11 14.44 -41.98 65.47
CA ILE A 11 13.27 -41.78 64.62
C ILE A 11 13.69 -40.77 63.56
N THR A 12 13.80 -41.23 62.32
CA THR A 12 13.82 -40.34 61.15
C THR A 12 12.38 -40.03 60.80
N VAL A 13 12.00 -38.75 60.83
CA VAL A 13 10.73 -38.29 60.31
C VAL A 13 11.02 -37.87 58.88
N ASP A 14 10.57 -38.70 57.95
CA ASP A 14 10.65 -38.43 56.52
C ASP A 14 9.52 -37.46 56.15
N GLY A 15 9.84 -36.29 55.63
CA GLY A 15 8.87 -35.25 55.36
C GLY A 15 9.23 -34.46 54.13
N ALA A 16 8.35 -34.42 53.14
CA ALA A 16 8.57 -33.65 51.92
C ALA A 16 8.65 -32.13 52.18
N PRO A 17 9.52 -31.40 51.45
CA PRO A 17 9.47 -29.95 51.42
C PRO A 17 8.18 -29.46 50.73
N SER A 18 7.85 -28.19 50.92
CA SER A 18 6.71 -27.54 50.28
C SER A 18 6.97 -26.07 49.97
N PHE A 19 6.43 -25.58 48.86
CA PHE A 19 6.45 -24.16 48.53
C PHE A 19 5.32 -23.42 49.27
N SER A 20 5.62 -22.21 49.74
CA SER A 20 4.65 -21.38 50.46
C SER A 20 3.75 -20.52 49.56
N GLY A 21 4.02 -20.52 48.25
CA GLY A 21 3.25 -19.79 47.24
C GLY A 21 3.54 -20.31 45.83
N ASP A 22 2.72 -19.88 44.88
CA ASP A 22 2.81 -20.26 43.48
C ASP A 22 3.66 -19.26 42.67
N VAL A 23 4.04 -19.64 41.46
CA VAL A 23 4.69 -18.76 40.46
C VAL A 23 3.65 -18.42 39.39
N ALA A 24 3.45 -17.13 39.11
CA ALA A 24 2.58 -16.71 38.02
C ALA A 24 3.19 -17.07 36.67
N ASN A 25 2.34 -17.33 35.67
CA ASN A 25 2.80 -17.47 34.29
C ASN A 25 3.52 -16.19 33.84
N GLN A 26 4.54 -16.36 33.01
CA GLN A 26 5.41 -15.30 32.52
C GLN A 26 5.24 -15.14 31.01
N THR A 27 5.32 -13.90 30.55
CA THR A 27 5.44 -13.57 29.11
C THR A 27 6.73 -12.79 28.91
N TYR A 28 7.57 -13.26 28.00
CA TYR A 28 8.83 -12.64 27.61
C TYR A 28 8.83 -12.37 26.10
N ILE A 29 9.71 -11.46 25.66
CA ILE A 29 9.90 -11.12 24.26
C ILE A 29 11.22 -11.73 23.77
N ASP A 30 11.17 -12.37 22.60
CA ASP A 30 12.36 -12.93 21.95
C ASP A 30 13.45 -11.87 21.75
N GLY A 31 14.69 -12.19 22.10
CA GLY A 31 15.82 -11.27 22.00
C GLY A 31 15.89 -10.16 23.06
N GLU A 32 14.90 -10.02 23.96
CA GLU A 32 14.93 -9.05 25.06
C GLU A 32 15.34 -9.70 26.38
N ALA A 33 16.32 -9.10 27.09
CA ALA A 33 16.74 -9.63 28.40
C ALA A 33 15.60 -9.50 29.43
N ILE A 34 15.33 -10.59 30.15
CA ILE A 34 14.28 -10.59 31.18
C ILE A 34 14.75 -9.83 32.42
N GLU A 35 13.81 -9.22 33.15
CA GLU A 35 14.05 -8.92 34.55
C GLU A 35 14.21 -10.26 35.29
N ASP A 36 15.27 -10.38 36.09
CA ASP A 36 15.58 -11.61 36.80
C ASP A 36 14.38 -12.10 37.63
N LEU A 37 13.87 -13.28 37.30
CA LEU A 37 12.73 -13.87 38.00
C LEU A 37 13.23 -14.68 39.20
N VAL A 38 13.01 -14.14 40.40
CA VAL A 38 13.27 -14.86 41.65
C VAL A 38 12.15 -15.86 41.92
N LEU A 39 12.51 -17.13 42.09
CA LEU A 39 11.56 -18.21 42.39
C LEU A 39 11.39 -18.39 43.91
N PRO A 40 10.20 -18.83 44.37
CA PRO A 40 9.89 -18.96 45.79
C PRO A 40 10.74 -20.05 46.44
N LEU A 41 11.22 -19.78 47.65
CA LEU A 41 11.89 -20.79 48.46
C LEU A 41 10.88 -21.82 48.99
N ALA A 42 11.26 -23.10 48.91
CA ALA A 42 10.59 -24.17 49.64
C ALA A 42 10.98 -24.17 51.11
N SER A 43 10.14 -24.78 51.95
CA SER A 43 10.34 -24.93 53.40
C SER A 43 9.89 -26.31 53.86
N GLY A 44 10.31 -26.72 55.06
CA GLY A 44 10.08 -28.07 55.57
C GLY A 44 11.16 -29.01 55.05
N GLY A 45 10.78 -30.24 54.70
CA GLY A 45 11.75 -31.28 54.39
C GLY A 45 12.09 -32.12 55.61
N ASN A 46 13.13 -32.92 55.44
CA ASN A 46 13.66 -33.81 56.44
C ASN A 46 14.33 -33.07 57.60
N LEU A 47 14.02 -33.55 58.81
CA LEU A 47 14.54 -33.02 60.06
C LEU A 47 15.99 -33.47 60.27
N LEU A 48 16.94 -32.54 60.26
CA LEU A 48 18.35 -32.83 60.58
C LEU A 48 18.60 -32.93 62.09
N SER A 49 17.98 -32.07 62.89
CA SER A 49 18.09 -32.14 64.36
C SER A 49 16.96 -31.42 65.07
N LEU A 50 16.60 -31.93 66.25
CA LEU A 50 15.76 -31.25 67.24
C LEU A 50 16.66 -30.79 68.38
N ASN A 51 16.79 -29.49 68.55
CA ASN A 51 17.55 -28.94 69.67
C ASN A 51 16.77 -29.13 70.98
N PRO A 52 17.45 -29.25 72.14
CA PRO A 52 16.80 -29.45 73.45
C PRO A 52 15.84 -28.33 73.88
N ASP A 53 15.93 -27.17 73.24
CA ASP A 53 15.05 -26.01 73.42
C ASP A 53 13.81 -26.03 72.50
N GLY A 54 13.68 -27.04 71.64
CA GLY A 54 12.57 -27.20 70.70
C GLY A 54 12.80 -26.56 69.33
N GLU A 55 13.99 -26.02 69.05
CA GLU A 55 14.32 -25.54 67.71
C GLU A 55 14.49 -26.71 66.71
N VAL A 56 13.82 -26.60 65.57
CA VAL A 56 13.75 -27.61 64.52
C VAL A 56 14.67 -27.18 63.38
N VAL A 57 15.70 -27.98 63.08
CA VAL A 57 16.64 -27.70 61.97
C VAL A 57 16.36 -28.66 60.83
N PHE A 58 15.97 -28.15 59.68
CA PHE A 58 15.71 -28.91 58.45
C PHE A 58 16.95 -29.03 57.57
N GLY A 59 16.92 -30.00 56.64
CA GLY A 59 17.92 -30.23 55.60
C GLY A 59 18.20 -29.02 54.71
N GLU A 60 19.38 -28.97 54.09
CA GLU A 60 19.58 -28.05 52.96
C GLU A 60 18.72 -28.52 51.79
N LEU A 61 18.09 -27.56 51.11
CA LEU A 61 17.26 -27.84 49.94
C LEU A 61 18.07 -27.60 48.67
N THR A 62 17.86 -28.45 47.67
CA THR A 62 18.39 -28.30 46.33
C THR A 62 17.27 -28.04 45.35
N TYR A 63 17.54 -27.20 44.35
CA TYR A 63 16.53 -26.75 43.40
C TYR A 63 16.91 -27.11 41.96
N THR A 64 15.94 -27.57 41.20
CA THR A 64 16.06 -27.80 39.76
C THR A 64 14.91 -27.15 39.01
N LEU A 65 15.16 -26.76 37.76
CA LEU A 65 14.17 -26.18 36.87
C LEU A 65 14.30 -26.83 35.49
N ASP A 66 13.24 -27.54 35.08
CA ASP A 66 13.20 -28.25 33.80
C ASP A 66 12.43 -27.46 32.75
N ASN A 67 12.74 -27.75 31.47
CA ASN A 67 12.14 -27.11 30.28
C ASN A 67 12.35 -25.59 30.20
N VAL A 68 13.53 -25.13 30.62
CA VAL A 68 13.93 -23.72 30.53
C VAL A 68 14.02 -23.29 29.05
N PRO A 69 13.37 -22.18 28.64
CA PRO A 69 13.44 -21.66 27.28
C PRO A 69 14.89 -21.44 26.83
N PRO A 70 15.23 -21.72 25.57
CA PRO A 70 16.55 -21.43 25.02
C PRO A 70 16.97 -19.98 25.27
N GLY A 71 18.20 -19.77 25.76
CA GLY A 71 18.74 -18.44 26.07
C GLY A 71 18.54 -17.97 27.52
N LEU A 72 17.64 -18.61 28.27
CA LEU A 72 17.50 -18.41 29.72
C LEU A 72 18.39 -19.38 30.50
N THR A 73 18.82 -18.95 31.70
CA THR A 73 19.66 -19.72 32.61
C THR A 73 19.09 -19.68 34.03
N PHE A 74 19.00 -20.86 34.66
CA PHE A 74 18.58 -21.00 36.05
C PHE A 74 19.80 -21.07 36.98
N ASP A 75 19.87 -20.14 37.95
CA ASP A 75 20.79 -20.19 39.08
C ASP A 75 20.10 -20.86 40.28
N PRO A 76 20.51 -22.08 40.69
CA PRO A 76 19.88 -22.83 41.78
C PRO A 76 20.33 -22.38 43.18
N ASN A 77 20.76 -21.11 43.35
CA ASN A 77 21.20 -20.58 44.64
C ASN A 77 20.15 -20.84 45.74
N PRO A 78 20.47 -21.60 46.80
CA PRO A 78 19.48 -22.07 47.77
C PRO A 78 18.84 -20.95 48.61
N MET A 79 19.39 -19.73 48.57
CA MET A 79 18.84 -18.55 49.25
C MET A 79 18.04 -17.64 48.32
N SER A 80 18.22 -17.74 47.01
CA SER A 80 17.55 -16.91 46.01
C SER A 80 17.63 -17.57 44.62
N PRO A 81 16.89 -18.67 44.37
CA PRO A 81 16.87 -19.33 43.07
C PRO A 81 16.32 -18.37 42.02
N MET A 82 16.99 -18.26 40.89
CA MET A 82 16.72 -17.17 39.95
C MET A 82 16.84 -17.60 38.51
N LEU A 83 15.89 -17.16 37.69
CA LEU A 83 15.93 -17.31 36.23
C LEU A 83 16.35 -15.98 35.61
N SER A 84 17.34 -15.99 34.74
CA SER A 84 17.91 -14.79 34.09
C SER A 84 18.31 -15.09 32.64
N GLY A 85 18.55 -14.05 31.84
CA GLY A 85 19.08 -14.18 30.48
C GLY A 85 18.21 -13.53 29.41
N THR A 86 18.39 -13.95 28.17
CA THR A 86 17.69 -13.44 26.99
C THR A 86 17.12 -14.63 26.23
N PRO A 87 15.79 -14.81 26.16
CA PRO A 87 15.20 -15.91 25.41
C PRO A 87 15.51 -15.74 23.91
N ALA A 88 15.64 -16.85 23.21
CA ALA A 88 16.11 -16.89 21.82
C ALA A 88 15.23 -17.73 20.88
N GLU A 89 14.08 -18.23 21.37
CA GLU A 89 13.14 -19.02 20.58
C GLU A 89 11.70 -18.75 21.04
N VAL A 90 10.85 -18.39 20.08
CA VAL A 90 9.42 -18.13 20.27
C VAL A 90 8.68 -19.43 20.58
N GLY A 91 7.84 -19.42 21.61
CA GLY A 91 7.09 -20.62 22.00
C GLY A 91 6.45 -20.56 23.39
N THR A 92 5.74 -21.64 23.72
CA THR A 92 5.14 -21.84 25.05
C THR A 92 5.85 -22.99 25.77
N TYR A 93 6.42 -22.70 26.93
CA TYR A 93 7.21 -23.63 27.73
C TYR A 93 6.54 -23.85 29.09
N THR A 94 6.14 -25.08 29.40
CA THR A 94 5.71 -25.44 30.75
C THR A 94 6.92 -25.82 31.57
N LEU A 95 7.31 -24.98 32.53
CA LEU A 95 8.47 -25.21 33.39
C LEU A 95 8.04 -26.01 34.62
N THR A 96 8.92 -26.90 35.06
CA THR A 96 8.73 -27.68 36.30
C THR A 96 9.83 -27.33 37.27
N TYR A 97 9.46 -26.65 38.35
CA TYR A 97 10.36 -26.22 39.42
C TYR A 97 10.26 -27.20 40.57
N THR A 98 11.39 -27.80 40.93
CA THR A 98 11.44 -28.88 41.92
C THR A 98 12.40 -28.53 43.05
N ALA A 99 11.98 -28.78 44.28
CA ALA A 99 12.85 -28.73 45.45
C ALA A 99 12.96 -30.12 46.08
N HIS A 100 14.19 -30.58 46.27
CA HIS A 100 14.53 -31.80 46.98
C HIS A 100 15.22 -31.46 48.29
N ASP A 101 14.90 -32.20 49.34
CA ASP A 101 15.68 -32.16 50.56
C ASP A 101 16.86 -33.15 50.52
N SER A 102 17.70 -33.10 51.55
CA SER A 102 19.03 -33.71 51.56
C SER A 102 19.04 -35.20 51.94
N ASP A 103 18.16 -36.01 51.35
CA ASP A 103 18.07 -37.45 51.62
C ASP A 103 18.28 -38.33 50.35
N ASP A 104 18.14 -39.66 50.50
CA ASP A 104 18.29 -40.61 49.38
C ASP A 104 16.98 -40.82 48.59
N ASN A 105 15.86 -40.24 49.02
CA ASN A 105 14.53 -40.43 48.44
C ASN A 105 14.16 -39.33 47.43
N MET A 106 14.80 -39.34 46.26
CA MET A 106 14.54 -38.34 45.21
C MET A 106 13.25 -38.59 44.39
N THR A 107 12.23 -39.25 44.96
CA THR A 107 10.97 -39.52 44.25
C THR A 107 10.12 -38.26 44.12
N ALA A 108 9.28 -38.18 43.08
CA ALA A 108 8.40 -37.03 42.87
C ALA A 108 7.35 -36.83 43.97
N GLU A 109 7.06 -37.89 44.74
CA GLU A 109 6.13 -37.87 45.87
C GLU A 109 6.74 -37.22 47.12
N ASP A 110 8.07 -37.14 47.16
CA ASP A 110 8.85 -36.57 48.27
C ASP A 110 9.48 -35.22 47.94
N ALA A 111 9.25 -34.71 46.72
CA ALA A 111 9.72 -33.40 46.29
C ALA A 111 8.61 -32.35 46.38
N ALA A 112 8.98 -31.10 46.62
CA ALA A 112 8.08 -29.98 46.36
C ALA A 112 8.12 -29.66 44.86
N ILE A 113 6.96 -29.65 44.19
CA ILE A 113 6.89 -29.39 42.75
C ILE A 113 5.91 -28.24 42.48
N LEU A 114 6.35 -27.29 41.66
CA LEU A 114 5.50 -26.25 41.07
C LEU A 114 5.65 -26.26 39.55
N SER A 115 4.57 -25.93 38.86
CA SER A 115 4.58 -25.74 37.42
C SER A 115 3.99 -24.40 37.06
N PHE A 116 4.64 -23.70 36.13
CA PHE A 116 4.18 -22.43 35.58
C PHE A 116 4.53 -22.37 34.09
N GLU A 117 3.81 -21.54 33.35
CA GLU A 117 4.05 -21.36 31.93
C GLU A 117 4.95 -20.15 31.68
N VAL A 118 5.89 -20.29 30.76
CA VAL A 118 6.63 -19.19 30.16
C VAL A 118 6.28 -19.13 28.69
N ARG A 119 5.76 -17.99 28.25
CA ARG A 119 5.47 -17.71 26.85
C ARG A 119 6.52 -16.73 26.31
N VAL A 120 7.20 -17.09 25.24
CA VAL A 120 8.18 -16.23 24.55
C VAL A 120 7.56 -15.77 23.24
N GLU A 121 7.12 -14.51 23.18
CA GLU A 121 6.47 -13.91 22.01
C GLU A 121 7.49 -13.27 21.07
N GLU A 122 7.12 -13.12 19.80
CA GLU A 122 7.94 -12.39 18.83
C GLU A 122 8.09 -10.92 19.23
N SER A 123 9.26 -10.33 18.97
CA SER A 123 9.47 -8.89 19.16
C SER A 123 8.61 -8.09 18.17
N ALA A 124 8.08 -6.94 18.61
CA ALA A 124 7.40 -6.07 17.65
C ALA A 124 8.38 -5.48 16.62
N THR A 125 9.67 -5.40 16.96
CA THR A 125 10.71 -4.98 16.03
C THR A 125 10.79 -5.90 14.81
N ASP A 126 10.77 -7.22 15.02
CA ASP A 126 10.81 -8.22 13.94
C ASP A 126 9.50 -8.21 13.14
N ARG A 127 8.35 -8.14 13.82
CA ARG A 127 7.04 -7.96 13.15
C ARG A 127 7.00 -6.71 12.27
N PHE A 128 7.52 -5.57 12.76
CA PHE A 128 7.57 -4.33 11.99
C PHE A 128 8.51 -4.46 10.78
N ALA A 129 9.60 -5.23 10.89
CA ALA A 129 10.48 -5.51 9.78
C ALA A 129 9.78 -6.35 8.69
N GLU A 130 8.99 -7.35 9.07
CA GLU A 130 8.19 -8.13 8.13
C GLU A 130 7.09 -7.29 7.46
N LEU A 131 6.35 -6.48 8.23
CA LEU A 131 5.38 -5.50 7.72
C LEU A 131 6.00 -4.55 6.69
N ASN A 132 7.20 -4.04 6.98
CA ASN A 132 7.94 -3.17 6.07
C ASN A 132 8.28 -3.87 4.76
N GLU A 133 8.76 -5.11 4.80
CA GLU A 133 9.09 -5.88 3.60
C GLU A 133 7.87 -6.12 2.73
N GLN A 134 6.74 -6.51 3.32
CA GLN A 134 5.52 -6.79 2.56
C GLN A 134 4.83 -5.54 2.00
N ILE A 135 4.77 -4.45 2.77
CA ILE A 135 4.02 -3.24 2.39
C ILE A 135 4.89 -2.28 1.57
N LEU A 136 6.12 -1.97 2.02
CA LEU A 136 6.95 -0.95 1.36
C LEU A 136 7.44 -1.40 -0.02
N SER A 137 7.72 -2.70 -0.20
CA SER A 137 8.12 -3.25 -1.50
C SER A 137 7.05 -3.00 -2.57
N LYS A 138 5.80 -3.35 -2.26
CA LYS A 138 4.65 -3.15 -3.14
C LYS A 138 4.37 -1.65 -3.32
N TYR A 139 4.33 -0.87 -2.24
CA TYR A 139 4.08 0.58 -2.25
C TYR A 139 5.08 1.34 -3.13
N ALA A 140 6.37 1.01 -3.03
CA ALA A 140 7.43 1.63 -3.81
C ALA A 140 7.32 1.32 -5.31
N LEU A 141 7.01 0.07 -5.67
CA LEU A 141 6.70 -0.32 -7.05
C LEU A 141 5.46 0.41 -7.57
N ALA A 142 4.44 0.58 -6.72
CA ALA A 142 3.24 1.31 -7.10
C ALA A 142 3.57 2.76 -7.47
N ILE A 143 4.38 3.47 -6.68
CA ILE A 143 4.85 4.83 -6.99
C ILE A 143 5.58 4.86 -8.34
N ALA A 144 6.55 3.96 -8.54
CA ALA A 144 7.33 3.89 -9.78
C ALA A 144 6.43 3.65 -11.00
N ASP A 145 5.51 2.69 -10.90
CA ASP A 145 4.56 2.35 -11.96
C ASP A 145 3.63 3.52 -12.34
N GLY A 146 3.20 4.31 -11.35
CA GLY A 146 2.40 5.51 -11.60
C GLY A 146 3.12 6.53 -12.48
N THR A 147 4.41 6.70 -12.21
CA THR A 147 5.28 7.64 -12.92
C THR A 147 5.62 7.12 -14.31
N ASN A 148 6.02 5.85 -14.42
CA ASN A 148 6.36 5.18 -15.68
C ASN A 148 5.23 5.29 -16.70
N ARG A 149 3.99 5.06 -16.28
CA ARG A 149 2.81 5.17 -17.16
C ARG A 149 2.52 6.60 -17.58
N ALA A 150 2.73 7.57 -16.69
CA ALA A 150 2.61 8.97 -17.10
C ALA A 150 3.58 9.24 -18.26
N ILE A 151 4.84 8.82 -18.11
CA ILE A 151 5.90 8.98 -19.13
C ILE A 151 5.56 8.25 -20.43
N GLU A 152 5.16 6.97 -20.35
CA GLU A 152 4.73 6.19 -21.52
C GLU A 152 3.58 6.87 -22.26
N ASN A 153 2.58 7.36 -21.53
CA ASN A 153 1.49 8.13 -22.13
C ASN A 153 2.02 9.39 -22.82
N ARG A 154 2.97 10.12 -22.23
CA ARG A 154 3.57 11.29 -22.90
C ARG A 154 4.28 10.91 -24.21
N LEU A 155 4.95 9.76 -24.24
CA LEU A 155 5.72 9.26 -25.39
C LEU A 155 4.83 8.72 -26.52
N GLU A 156 3.79 7.97 -26.20
CA GLU A 156 2.85 7.47 -27.22
C GLU A 156 2.16 8.60 -27.99
N HIS A 157 2.08 9.79 -27.40
CA HIS A 157 1.56 11.00 -28.06
C HIS A 157 2.63 11.73 -28.90
N MET A 158 3.91 11.40 -28.79
CA MET A 158 4.94 11.88 -29.73
C MET A 158 4.83 11.20 -31.09
N ASP A 159 4.72 9.87 -31.09
CA ASP A 159 4.61 9.06 -32.31
C ASP A 159 3.39 9.45 -33.18
N ARG A 160 2.32 9.95 -32.55
CA ARG A 160 1.05 10.29 -33.22
C ARG A 160 0.95 11.76 -33.67
N ALA A 161 1.99 12.58 -33.46
CA ALA A 161 1.99 14.02 -33.74
C ALA A 161 2.04 14.41 -35.25
N GLY A 162 1.94 13.44 -36.16
CA GLY A 162 1.75 13.69 -37.60
C GLY A 162 0.35 14.21 -37.98
N ASP A 163 -0.62 14.21 -37.05
CA ASP A 163 -2.00 14.62 -37.29
C ASP A 163 -2.33 15.92 -36.53
N VAL A 164 -2.05 17.06 -37.17
CA VAL A 164 -2.23 18.43 -36.65
C VAL A 164 -3.69 18.74 -36.27
N ASN A 165 -4.64 17.86 -36.63
CA ASN A 165 -6.07 18.05 -36.40
C ASN A 165 -6.65 17.21 -35.25
N ARG A 166 -5.84 16.39 -34.57
CA ARG A 166 -6.27 15.74 -33.32
C ARG A 166 -5.92 16.64 -32.15
N SER A 167 -6.77 17.64 -31.95
CA SER A 167 -6.83 18.45 -30.73
C SER A 167 -6.58 17.55 -29.51
N PHE A 168 -5.65 17.94 -28.64
CA PHE A 168 -5.55 17.43 -27.28
C PHE A 168 -6.95 17.35 -26.67
N ARG A 169 -7.56 16.16 -26.63
CA ARG A 169 -8.86 15.92 -26.00
C ARG A 169 -8.64 15.12 -24.71
N PHE A 170 -7.96 15.75 -23.75
CA PHE A 170 -8.39 15.56 -22.36
C PHE A 170 -9.66 16.39 -22.18
N ALA A 171 -10.79 15.88 -22.64
CA ALA A 171 -12.07 16.45 -22.25
C ALA A 171 -12.37 15.99 -20.81
N ALA A 172 -11.72 16.57 -19.82
CA ALA A 172 -12.21 16.56 -18.44
C ALA A 172 -11.53 17.69 -17.68
N GLU A 173 -12.31 18.64 -17.18
CA GLU A 173 -11.88 19.49 -16.08
C GLU A 173 -11.52 18.56 -14.91
N SER A 174 -10.22 18.30 -14.73
CA SER A 174 -9.76 17.59 -13.54
C SER A 174 -10.15 18.42 -12.32
N SER A 175 -10.74 17.74 -11.34
CA SER A 175 -10.94 18.25 -9.98
C SER A 175 -9.66 18.87 -9.41
N LEU A 176 -8.49 18.38 -9.80
CA LEU A 176 -7.19 18.96 -9.48
C LEU A 176 -6.90 20.29 -10.20
N TYR A 177 -7.16 20.37 -11.51
CA TYR A 177 -7.08 21.63 -12.27
C TYR A 177 -8.08 22.68 -11.75
N ASN A 178 -9.23 22.25 -11.22
CA ASN A 178 -10.19 23.09 -10.49
C ASN A 178 -9.66 23.55 -9.12
N MET A 179 -8.91 22.71 -8.40
CA MET A 179 -8.36 23.03 -7.08
C MET A 179 -7.15 23.97 -7.14
N ILE A 180 -6.21 23.73 -8.06
CA ILE A 180 -5.02 24.57 -8.26
C ILE A 180 -5.39 25.99 -8.69
N GLN A 181 -6.42 26.14 -9.53
CA GLN A 181 -6.89 27.45 -9.96
C GLN A 181 -7.79 28.18 -8.94
N SER A 182 -8.27 27.50 -7.90
CA SER A 182 -9.14 28.09 -6.87
C SER A 182 -8.41 28.54 -5.61
N GLY A 183 -7.10 28.33 -5.50
CA GLY A 183 -6.28 28.79 -4.36
C GLY A 183 -6.57 28.10 -3.03
N ARG A 184 -7.39 27.04 -3.02
CA ARG A 184 -7.82 26.31 -1.81
C ARG A 184 -6.78 25.38 -1.19
N ILE A 185 -5.54 25.42 -1.66
CA ILE A 185 -4.41 24.64 -1.11
C ILE A 185 -4.09 25.08 0.34
N PHE A 186 -4.58 26.25 0.77
CA PHE A 186 -4.21 26.89 2.04
C PHE A 186 -5.34 27.00 3.09
N GLU A 187 -6.48 26.31 2.94
CA GLU A 187 -7.59 26.38 3.91
C GLU A 187 -7.60 25.23 4.94
N ASN A 188 -7.80 25.60 6.21
CA ASN A 188 -7.57 24.83 7.43
C ASN A 188 -8.65 23.75 7.74
N ARG A 189 -9.10 22.98 6.74
CA ARG A 189 -10.06 21.86 6.93
C ARG A 189 -9.65 20.62 6.14
N PRO A 190 -9.85 19.40 6.68
CA PRO A 190 -9.45 18.17 6.00
C PRO A 190 -10.37 17.88 4.82
N VAL A 191 -9.99 18.39 3.65
CA VAL A 191 -10.46 17.86 2.37
C VAL A 191 -9.57 16.66 2.07
N ASN A 192 -10.15 15.47 1.92
CA ASN A 192 -9.40 14.28 1.50
C ASN A 192 -8.97 14.45 0.02
N LEU A 193 -7.80 15.07 -0.15
CA LEU A 193 -7.21 15.46 -1.44
C LEU A 193 -7.02 14.26 -2.37
N ALA A 194 -6.67 13.11 -1.80
CA ALA A 194 -6.51 11.82 -2.46
C ALA A 194 -7.76 11.37 -3.24
N GLN A 195 -8.94 11.55 -2.66
CA GLN A 195 -10.20 11.16 -3.30
C GLN A 195 -10.66 12.19 -4.35
N VAL A 196 -10.28 13.46 -4.19
CA VAL A 196 -10.55 14.52 -5.18
C VAL A 196 -9.64 14.37 -6.40
N MET A 197 -8.40 13.93 -6.22
CA MET A 197 -7.41 13.67 -7.26
C MET A 197 -7.73 12.46 -8.16
N ASN A 198 -8.54 11.52 -7.68
CA ASN A 198 -8.70 10.17 -8.23
C ASN A 198 -9.28 10.13 -9.67
N GLY A 199 -8.48 9.61 -10.62
CA GLY A 199 -8.84 9.48 -12.03
C GLY A 199 -8.94 10.82 -12.75
N SER A 200 -8.27 11.84 -12.20
CA SER A 200 -8.21 13.18 -12.77
C SER A 200 -6.86 13.37 -13.45
N SER A 201 -6.86 13.74 -14.73
CA SER A 201 -5.65 14.00 -15.50
C SER A 201 -5.80 15.29 -16.30
N PHE A 202 -4.71 16.00 -16.52
CA PHE A 202 -4.67 17.16 -17.40
C PHE A 202 -3.30 17.26 -18.06
N ALA A 203 -3.26 17.91 -19.23
CA ALA A 203 -2.03 18.33 -19.87
C ALA A 203 -2.29 19.66 -20.59
N THR A 204 -1.49 20.68 -20.29
CA THR A 204 -1.58 22.01 -20.89
C THR A 204 -0.21 22.45 -21.41
N PRO A 205 -0.08 22.77 -22.71
CA PRO A 205 1.10 23.44 -23.21
C PRO A 205 1.19 24.85 -22.61
N PHE A 206 2.41 25.28 -22.26
CA PHE A 206 2.76 26.60 -21.76
C PHE A 206 3.60 27.36 -22.81
N GLY A 207 3.29 28.65 -23.01
CA GLY A 207 4.07 29.53 -23.90
C GLY A 207 3.95 31.00 -23.50
N PHE A 208 5.02 31.57 -22.93
CA PHE A 208 5.17 32.99 -22.64
C PHE A 208 5.97 33.65 -23.78
N GLY A 209 5.35 33.90 -24.92
CA GLY A 209 6.03 34.55 -26.05
C GLY A 209 5.14 34.75 -27.25
N ARG A 210 5.25 35.92 -27.88
CA ARG A 210 4.44 36.35 -29.04
C ARG A 210 4.30 35.23 -30.09
N GLY A 211 3.10 34.68 -30.22
CA GLY A 211 2.56 34.22 -31.51
C GLY A 211 2.48 32.73 -31.81
N CYS A 212 2.84 31.79 -30.92
CA CYS A 212 2.69 30.36 -31.24
C CYS A 212 2.70 29.45 -30.00
N ILE A 213 1.52 28.97 -29.58
CA ILE A 213 1.32 27.98 -28.48
C ILE A 213 1.72 26.54 -28.93
N LEU A 214 2.02 26.34 -30.22
CA LEU A 214 2.23 25.03 -30.85
C LEU A 214 3.62 24.87 -31.47
N CYS A 215 4.58 25.71 -31.09
CA CYS A 215 5.90 25.68 -31.68
C CYS A 215 6.76 24.54 -31.09
N PRO A 216 7.63 23.88 -31.89
CA PRO A 216 8.55 22.85 -31.41
C PRO A 216 9.35 23.35 -30.21
N GLY A 217 9.42 22.57 -29.12
CA GLY A 217 10.11 22.95 -27.89
C GLY A 217 9.28 23.62 -26.80
N SER A 218 7.97 23.85 -27.00
CA SER A 218 7.11 24.43 -25.96
C SER A 218 6.91 23.47 -24.78
N PRO A 219 7.11 23.91 -23.52
CA PRO A 219 6.92 23.05 -22.36
C PRO A 219 5.44 22.69 -22.17
N THR A 220 5.15 21.45 -21.79
CA THR A 220 3.83 20.97 -21.40
C THR A 220 3.83 20.63 -19.92
N PHE A 221 2.90 21.24 -19.20
CA PHE A 221 2.62 20.87 -17.81
C PHE A 221 1.48 19.86 -17.78
N TRP A 222 1.63 18.83 -16.98
CA TRP A 222 0.63 17.79 -16.83
C TRP A 222 0.46 17.43 -15.37
N GLY A 223 -0.64 16.76 -15.06
CA GLY A 223 -0.86 16.20 -13.74
C GLY A 223 -1.86 15.06 -13.80
N ARG A 224 -1.76 14.19 -12.81
CA ARG A 224 -2.58 12.99 -12.67
C ARG A 224 -2.79 12.67 -11.20
N GLY A 225 -3.95 12.16 -10.84
CA GLY A 225 -4.20 11.56 -9.54
C GLY A 225 -4.79 10.17 -9.65
N ASP A 226 -4.42 9.31 -8.72
CA ASP A 226 -4.66 7.88 -8.75
C ASP A 226 -5.04 7.40 -7.33
N TYR A 227 -6.01 6.49 -7.24
CA TYR A 227 -6.37 5.80 -6.00
C TYR A 227 -6.38 4.29 -6.26
N GLY A 228 -6.00 3.49 -5.29
CA GLY A 228 -6.00 2.03 -5.32
C GLY A 228 -6.29 1.49 -3.93
N GLN A 229 -6.66 0.22 -3.87
CA GLN A 229 -6.55 -0.60 -2.67
C GLN A 229 -5.23 -1.37 -2.74
N MET A 230 -4.86 -2.08 -1.69
CA MET A 230 -3.76 -3.04 -1.65
C MET A 230 -4.07 -4.03 -0.53
N SER A 231 -3.60 -5.27 -0.65
CA SER A 231 -3.72 -6.25 0.42
C SER A 231 -2.72 -7.40 0.23
N SER A 232 -2.60 -8.21 1.28
CA SER A 232 -1.94 -9.52 1.29
C SER A 232 -2.69 -10.43 2.26
N ASP A 233 -2.77 -11.71 1.91
CA ASP A 233 -3.28 -12.80 2.74
C ASP A 233 -2.43 -14.02 2.36
N ASP A 234 -1.21 -14.06 2.89
CA ASP A 234 -0.25 -15.14 2.69
C ASP A 234 -0.16 -16.07 3.91
N GLY A 235 -1.09 -15.91 4.87
CA GLY A 235 -1.15 -16.68 6.11
C GLY A 235 -0.07 -16.37 7.14
N SER A 236 0.98 -15.62 6.78
CA SER A 236 1.99 -15.10 7.71
C SER A 236 1.58 -13.73 8.24
N LEU A 237 1.00 -12.89 7.39
CA LEU A 237 0.57 -11.53 7.74
C LEU A 237 -0.61 -11.10 6.87
N ASP A 238 -1.74 -10.81 7.50
CA ASP A 238 -2.94 -10.35 6.80
C ASP A 238 -2.94 -8.82 6.82
N TRP A 239 -3.05 -8.16 5.67
CA TRP A 239 -3.22 -6.70 5.66
C TRP A 239 -4.03 -6.22 4.47
N GLU A 240 -4.80 -5.16 4.66
CA GLU A 240 -5.56 -4.50 3.60
C GLU A 240 -5.57 -2.98 3.77
N GLY A 241 -5.68 -2.25 2.67
CA GLY A 241 -5.71 -0.80 2.77
C GLY A 241 -5.82 -0.09 1.44
N ASN A 242 -5.53 1.20 1.50
CA ASN A 242 -5.73 2.10 0.38
C ASN A 242 -4.47 2.91 0.07
N LEU A 243 -4.16 3.01 -1.21
CA LEU A 243 -3.09 3.83 -1.75
C LEU A 243 -3.65 5.00 -2.54
N SER A 244 -3.23 6.20 -2.20
CA SER A 244 -3.54 7.41 -2.93
C SER A 244 -2.29 8.08 -3.46
N ARG A 245 -2.36 8.57 -4.70
CA ARG A 245 -1.23 9.16 -5.41
C ARG A 245 -1.64 10.36 -6.22
N ALA A 246 -0.73 11.29 -6.31
CA ALA A 246 -0.88 12.55 -7.01
C ALA A 246 0.45 12.91 -7.64
N GLN A 247 0.44 13.20 -8.93
CA GLN A 247 1.64 13.57 -9.65
C GLN A 247 1.39 14.79 -10.53
N ILE A 248 2.40 15.64 -10.62
CA ILE A 248 2.47 16.75 -11.56
C ILE A 248 3.80 16.67 -12.29
N GLY A 249 3.85 17.12 -13.52
CA GLY A 249 5.09 17.14 -14.26
C GLY A 249 5.14 18.22 -15.31
N LEU A 250 6.36 18.49 -15.76
CA LEU A 250 6.67 19.44 -16.80
C LEU A 250 7.62 18.75 -17.78
N ASP A 251 7.22 18.64 -19.05
CA ASP A 251 8.10 18.16 -20.12
C ASP A 251 8.25 19.16 -21.24
N ALA A 252 9.35 19.05 -21.98
CA ALA A 252 9.55 19.74 -23.24
C ALA A 252 10.05 18.75 -24.30
N ARG A 253 9.96 19.16 -25.56
CA ARG A 253 10.45 18.38 -26.72
C ARG A 253 11.60 19.12 -27.39
N PRO A 254 12.86 18.88 -26.99
CA PRO A 254 14.03 19.54 -27.59
C PRO A 254 14.25 19.18 -29.07
N GLY A 255 13.65 18.10 -29.54
CA GLY A 255 13.65 17.66 -30.94
C GLY A 255 12.40 16.84 -31.28
N ALA A 256 12.31 16.37 -32.52
CA ALA A 256 11.15 15.60 -32.99
C ALA A 256 11.03 14.22 -32.30
N GLU A 257 12.17 13.64 -31.92
CA GLU A 257 12.26 12.27 -31.39
C GLU A 257 12.53 12.22 -29.89
N MET A 258 12.68 13.37 -29.21
CA MET A 258 13.07 13.41 -27.79
C MET A 258 12.05 14.16 -26.93
N LEU A 259 11.75 13.60 -25.76
CA LEU A 259 11.00 14.23 -24.67
C LEU A 259 11.85 14.17 -23.42
N THR A 260 11.90 15.27 -22.69
CA THR A 260 12.53 15.29 -21.36
C THR A 260 11.65 16.09 -20.42
N GLY A 261 11.60 15.66 -19.17
CA GLY A 261 10.80 16.33 -18.18
C GLY A 261 11.15 15.95 -16.76
N LEU A 262 10.39 16.53 -15.85
CA LEU A 262 10.49 16.32 -14.42
C LEU A 262 9.08 16.10 -13.89
N ALA A 263 8.89 15.04 -13.09
CA ALA A 263 7.66 14.77 -12.39
C ALA A 263 7.87 14.83 -10.87
N LEU A 264 6.91 15.39 -10.16
CA LEU A 264 6.81 15.35 -8.70
C LEU A 264 5.61 14.47 -8.37
N SER A 265 5.81 13.49 -7.49
CA SER A 265 4.81 12.49 -7.09
C SER A 265 4.67 12.47 -5.57
N TRP A 266 3.44 12.67 -5.10
CA TRP A 266 3.03 12.49 -3.71
C TRP A 266 2.20 11.21 -3.62
N ALA A 267 2.58 10.30 -2.73
CA ALA A 267 1.86 9.10 -2.38
C ALA A 267 1.52 9.06 -0.89
N GLN A 268 0.39 8.45 -0.55
CA GLN A 268 -0.02 8.16 0.83
C GLN A 268 -0.73 6.81 0.85
N GLY A 269 -0.25 5.90 1.69
CA GLY A 269 -0.85 4.61 2.01
C GLY A 269 -1.35 4.57 3.45
N SER A 270 -2.44 3.85 3.67
CA SER A 270 -2.99 3.54 4.99
C SER A 270 -3.55 2.12 4.90
N PHE A 271 -3.01 1.24 5.74
CA PHE A 271 -3.27 -0.20 5.74
C PHE A 271 -3.59 -0.65 7.16
N ASP A 272 -4.63 -1.44 7.30
CA ASP A 272 -4.95 -2.16 8.51
C ASP A 272 -4.27 -3.53 8.39
N TYR A 273 -3.59 -3.99 9.44
CA TYR A 273 -2.92 -5.28 9.45
C TYR A 273 -3.33 -6.12 10.66
N THR A 274 -3.26 -7.42 10.49
CA THR A 274 -3.44 -8.45 11.51
C THR A 274 -2.25 -9.41 11.43
N ALA A 275 -1.42 -9.42 12.47
CA ALA A 275 -0.23 -10.27 12.56
C ALA A 275 -0.43 -11.40 13.58
N PRO A 276 0.05 -12.64 13.33
CA PRO A 276 0.10 -13.68 14.35
C PRO A 276 1.11 -13.30 15.45
N LEU A 277 0.83 -13.70 16.70
CA LEU A 277 1.80 -13.57 17.81
C LEU A 277 2.32 -14.94 18.24
N LEU A 278 1.44 -15.73 18.86
CA LEU A 278 1.74 -17.07 19.36
C LEU A 278 0.42 -17.83 19.54
N GLY A 279 0.39 -19.11 19.16
CA GLY A 279 -0.84 -19.90 19.23
C GLY A 279 -1.94 -19.38 18.28
N GLU A 280 -3.14 -19.13 18.79
CA GLU A 280 -4.26 -18.56 18.02
C GLU A 280 -4.39 -17.03 18.18
N GLU A 281 -3.52 -16.39 18.97
CA GLU A 281 -3.58 -14.96 19.21
C GLU A 281 -3.03 -14.15 18.04
N ARG A 282 -3.66 -12.99 17.82
CA ARG A 282 -3.36 -12.06 16.73
C ARG A 282 -3.30 -10.64 17.28
N VAL A 283 -2.51 -9.81 16.63
CA VAL A 283 -2.39 -8.38 16.88
C VAL A 283 -2.93 -7.62 15.69
N ASP A 284 -3.87 -6.73 15.94
CA ASP A 284 -4.35 -5.78 14.94
C ASP A 284 -3.64 -4.43 15.12
N GLY A 285 -3.38 -3.76 14.00
CA GLY A 285 -2.79 -2.43 13.99
C GLY A 285 -2.99 -1.70 12.68
N THR A 286 -2.46 -0.47 12.62
CA THR A 286 -2.49 0.35 11.42
C THR A 286 -1.08 0.71 10.95
N TYR A 287 -0.90 0.78 9.64
CA TYR A 287 0.34 1.09 8.96
C TYR A 287 0.08 2.25 7.99
N GLU A 288 0.61 3.42 8.27
CA GLU A 288 0.51 4.59 7.41
C GLU A 288 1.87 4.99 6.84
N THR A 289 1.92 5.27 5.55
CA THR A 289 3.14 5.78 4.91
C THR A 289 2.85 6.91 3.96
N ARG A 290 3.70 7.94 3.96
CA ARG A 290 3.59 9.10 3.06
C ARG A 290 4.91 9.34 2.38
N MET A 291 4.89 9.59 1.08
CA MET A 291 6.10 9.75 0.27
C MET A 291 5.95 10.92 -0.70
N LEU A 292 6.94 11.80 -0.74
CA LEU A 292 7.11 12.81 -1.79
C LEU A 292 8.37 12.47 -2.58
N SER A 293 8.25 12.37 -3.90
CA SER A 293 9.33 11.92 -4.78
C SER A 293 9.43 12.75 -6.05
N LEU A 294 10.67 12.94 -6.51
CA LEU A 294 11.02 13.68 -7.71
C LEU A 294 11.62 12.74 -8.76
N HIS A 295 11.09 12.78 -9.97
CA HIS A 295 11.39 11.84 -11.05
C HIS A 295 11.77 12.58 -12.34
N PRO A 296 13.05 12.87 -12.59
CA PRO A 296 13.51 13.25 -13.92
C PRO A 296 13.34 12.09 -14.90
N TYR A 297 12.83 12.41 -16.09
CA TYR A 297 12.63 11.43 -17.16
C TYR A 297 13.07 11.93 -18.52
N VAL A 298 13.40 10.97 -19.36
CA VAL A 298 13.72 11.19 -20.76
C VAL A 298 13.16 10.06 -21.60
N GLY A 299 12.65 10.37 -22.78
CA GLY A 299 12.27 9.37 -23.75
C GLY A 299 12.70 9.77 -25.16
N PHE A 300 13.00 8.75 -25.95
CA PHE A 300 13.56 8.83 -27.29
C PHE A 300 12.76 7.90 -28.21
N SER A 301 12.28 8.38 -29.35
CA SER A 301 11.52 7.58 -30.32
C SER A 301 12.12 7.63 -31.73
N PRO A 302 13.29 7.00 -31.99
CA PRO A 302 13.84 6.89 -33.34
C PRO A 302 13.04 5.91 -34.20
N GLY A 303 12.30 6.45 -35.19
CA GLY A 303 11.58 5.66 -36.17
C GLY A 303 10.38 4.89 -35.60
N ARG A 304 10.56 3.60 -35.31
CA ARG A 304 9.51 2.70 -34.79
C ARG A 304 9.80 2.15 -33.39
N LEU A 305 10.91 2.57 -32.79
CA LEU A 305 11.34 2.16 -31.46
C LEU A 305 11.21 3.37 -30.53
N GLY A 306 10.45 3.24 -29.45
CA GLY A 306 10.39 4.20 -28.35
C GLY A 306 11.10 3.65 -27.12
N VAL A 307 12.05 4.38 -26.56
CA VAL A 307 12.77 4.04 -25.32
C VAL A 307 12.58 5.16 -24.31
N TRP A 308 12.44 4.80 -23.04
CA TRP A 308 12.34 5.76 -21.95
C TRP A 308 13.12 5.35 -20.73
N LEU A 309 13.55 6.34 -19.96
CA LEU A 309 14.31 6.19 -18.73
C LEU A 309 13.78 7.20 -17.71
N THR A 310 13.63 6.78 -16.46
CA THR A 310 13.38 7.66 -15.32
C THR A 310 14.14 7.16 -14.10
N ALA A 311 14.52 8.10 -13.24
CA ALA A 311 15.06 7.81 -11.92
C ALA A 311 14.31 8.66 -10.90
N GLY A 312 14.05 8.12 -9.72
CA GLY A 312 13.29 8.77 -8.66
C GLY A 312 14.06 8.85 -7.37
N LEU A 313 13.96 9.98 -6.69
CA LEU A 313 14.41 10.16 -5.31
C LEU A 313 13.25 10.72 -4.49
N GLY A 314 13.00 10.16 -3.31
CA GLY A 314 11.91 10.58 -2.45
C GLY A 314 12.26 10.57 -0.97
N ARG A 315 11.43 11.27 -0.21
CA ARG A 315 11.44 11.29 1.25
C ARG A 315 10.03 11.18 1.77
N GLY A 316 9.90 10.55 2.91
CA GLY A 316 8.62 10.21 3.49
C GLY A 316 8.72 9.93 4.97
N ASN A 317 7.60 9.52 5.52
CA ASN A 317 7.50 9.00 6.86
C ASN A 317 6.67 7.72 6.86
N LEU A 318 6.89 6.91 7.88
CA LEU A 318 6.21 5.68 8.18
C LEU A 318 5.71 5.79 9.62
N ASP A 319 4.43 5.53 9.82
CA ASP A 319 3.79 5.47 11.13
C ASP A 319 3.17 4.07 11.29
N ILE A 320 3.49 3.36 12.37
CA ILE A 320 2.90 2.04 12.69
C ILE A 320 2.22 2.18 14.05
N ASP A 321 0.94 1.88 14.13
CA ASP A 321 0.19 1.85 15.39
C ASP A 321 -0.18 0.41 15.74
N ASP A 322 0.40 -0.08 16.83
CA ASP A 322 0.12 -1.40 17.38
C ASP A 322 -1.01 -1.26 18.43
N GLU A 323 -2.27 -1.33 17.98
CA GLU A 323 -3.45 -0.99 18.82
C GLU A 323 -3.67 -1.98 19.98
N GLN A 324 -3.20 -3.22 19.82
CA GLN A 324 -3.36 -4.30 20.80
C GLN A 324 -2.03 -4.80 21.39
N GLY A 325 -0.89 -4.42 20.79
CA GLY A 325 0.43 -4.76 21.31
C GLY A 325 0.95 -3.78 22.36
N THR A 326 2.11 -4.13 22.92
CA THR A 326 2.72 -3.47 24.09
C THR A 326 3.41 -2.15 23.78
N VAL A 327 3.49 -1.76 22.50
CA VAL A 327 4.44 -0.76 21.98
C VAL A 327 3.76 0.55 21.56
N GLY A 328 2.46 0.52 21.26
CA GLY A 328 1.69 1.67 20.78
C GLY A 328 2.23 2.23 19.45
N GLN A 329 2.03 3.53 19.23
CA GLN A 329 2.40 4.20 17.98
C GLN A 329 3.91 4.46 17.86
N GLN A 330 4.50 3.98 16.76
CA GLN A 330 5.88 4.20 16.34
C GLN A 330 5.94 4.99 15.02
N SER A 331 7.00 5.78 14.84
CA SER A 331 7.21 6.58 13.63
C SER A 331 8.67 6.56 13.19
N SER A 332 8.90 6.57 11.88
CA SER A 332 10.20 6.54 11.25
C SER A 332 10.24 7.43 10.01
N ASP A 333 11.35 8.09 9.78
CA ASP A 333 11.63 8.71 8.48
C ASP A 333 11.96 7.63 7.45
N THR A 334 11.60 7.90 6.19
CA THR A 334 11.88 6.99 5.07
C THR A 334 12.43 7.74 3.86
N SER A 335 13.27 7.06 3.08
CA SER A 335 13.75 7.56 1.78
C SER A 335 13.46 6.57 0.67
N LEU A 336 13.13 7.08 -0.52
CA LEU A 336 12.81 6.27 -1.71
C LEU A 336 13.85 6.50 -2.79
N ARG A 337 14.28 5.43 -3.45
CA ARG A 337 15.05 5.47 -4.69
C ARG A 337 14.39 4.58 -5.72
N THR A 338 14.22 5.06 -6.94
CA THR A 338 13.69 4.25 -8.05
C THR A 338 14.51 4.45 -9.31
N ALA A 339 14.54 3.43 -10.15
CA ALA A 339 15.04 3.53 -11.50
C ALA A 339 14.22 2.63 -12.42
N SER A 340 13.80 3.17 -13.55
CA SER A 340 13.00 2.44 -14.52
C SER A 340 13.45 2.73 -15.94
N VAL A 341 13.41 1.70 -16.76
CA VAL A 341 13.69 1.76 -18.19
C VAL A 341 12.63 0.98 -18.93
N GLY A 342 12.18 1.52 -20.06
CA GLY A 342 11.25 0.81 -20.93
C GLY A 342 11.54 1.03 -22.39
N ALA A 343 11.10 0.07 -23.19
CA ALA A 343 11.21 0.09 -24.64
C ALA A 343 9.91 -0.43 -25.25
N SER A 344 9.51 0.15 -26.38
CA SER A 344 8.36 -0.28 -27.14
C SER A 344 8.64 -0.17 -28.63
N GLY A 345 8.05 -1.03 -29.44
CA GLY A 345 8.19 -0.90 -30.88
C GLY A 345 7.18 -1.71 -31.67
N ASP A 346 6.95 -1.27 -32.90
CA ASP A 346 5.99 -1.92 -33.80
C ASP A 346 6.66 -3.10 -34.53
N LEU A 347 6.25 -4.32 -34.19
CA LEU A 347 6.64 -5.56 -34.89
C LEU A 347 5.99 -5.64 -36.28
N LEU A 348 4.75 -5.16 -36.38
CA LEU A 348 4.00 -5.04 -37.63
C LEU A 348 3.21 -3.73 -37.62
N ALA A 349 3.31 -2.98 -38.70
CA ALA A 349 2.44 -1.84 -38.98
C ALA A 349 2.12 -1.89 -40.48
N SER A 350 1.00 -2.54 -40.81
CA SER A 350 0.60 -2.82 -42.20
C SER A 350 -0.88 -2.50 -42.38
N GLY A 351 -1.16 -1.36 -43.01
CA GLY A 351 -2.53 -0.87 -43.22
C GLY A 351 -3.25 -0.67 -41.88
N PRO A 352 -4.42 -1.28 -41.67
CA PRO A 352 -5.19 -1.13 -40.42
C PRO A 352 -4.65 -1.94 -39.24
N THR A 353 -3.73 -2.88 -39.44
CA THR A 353 -3.21 -3.76 -38.38
C THR A 353 -1.93 -3.19 -37.76
N GLN A 354 -1.89 -3.15 -36.43
CA GLN A 354 -0.67 -2.86 -35.67
C GLN A 354 -0.42 -3.97 -34.64
N LEU A 355 0.82 -4.49 -34.61
CA LEU A 355 1.33 -5.36 -33.56
C LEU A 355 2.53 -4.68 -32.92
N ARG A 356 2.46 -4.45 -31.61
CA ARG A 356 3.46 -3.73 -30.83
C ARG A 356 3.97 -4.61 -29.69
N ILE A 357 5.28 -4.57 -29.44
CA ILE A 357 5.91 -5.14 -28.26
C ILE A 357 6.28 -4.02 -27.30
N LYS A 358 6.14 -4.26 -25.99
CA LYS A 358 6.57 -3.35 -24.92
C LYS A 358 7.33 -4.15 -23.87
N ALA A 359 8.42 -3.61 -23.37
CA ALA A 359 9.19 -4.17 -22.28
C ALA A 359 9.55 -3.07 -21.30
N ALA A 360 9.47 -3.33 -20.00
CA ALA A 360 9.86 -2.40 -18.96
C ALA A 360 10.52 -3.14 -17.79
N ALA A 361 11.52 -2.52 -17.19
CA ALA A 361 12.17 -2.97 -15.98
C ALA A 361 12.19 -1.82 -14.97
N THR A 362 11.84 -2.12 -13.73
CA THR A 362 11.80 -1.18 -12.60
C THR A 362 12.53 -1.78 -11.43
N VAL A 363 13.32 -0.95 -10.75
CA VAL A 363 13.84 -1.22 -9.41
C VAL A 363 13.42 -0.08 -8.49
N ALA A 364 13.10 -0.43 -7.26
CA ALA A 364 12.72 0.48 -6.20
C ALA A 364 13.37 0.04 -4.90
N GLN A 365 13.76 1.00 -4.07
CA GLN A 365 14.37 0.76 -2.77
C GLN A 365 13.84 1.79 -1.79
N VAL A 366 13.38 1.32 -0.63
CA VAL A 366 12.97 2.16 0.50
C VAL A 366 13.94 1.92 1.63
N GLU A 367 14.47 3.00 2.19
CA GLU A 367 15.32 2.99 3.37
C GLU A 367 14.50 3.55 4.53
N VAL A 368 14.39 2.78 5.61
CA VAL A 368 13.69 3.11 6.86
C VAL A 368 14.76 3.47 7.88
N GLU A 369 14.69 4.67 8.44
CA GLU A 369 15.64 5.10 9.47
C GLU A 369 15.30 4.46 10.82
N GLY A 370 16.28 3.89 11.52
CA GLY A 370 16.01 3.27 12.83
C GLY A 370 15.56 4.29 13.88
N GLY A 371 14.50 3.97 14.63
CA GLY A 371 14.07 4.76 15.78
C GLY A 371 15.16 4.85 16.86
N ALA A 372 15.27 6.01 17.53
CA ALA A 372 16.27 6.22 18.57
C ALA A 372 16.11 5.21 19.73
N LEU A 373 17.22 4.60 20.16
CA LEU A 373 17.28 3.81 21.38
C LEU A 373 17.18 4.73 22.59
N ASP A 374 16.17 4.58 23.42
CA ASP A 374 16.30 4.98 24.82
C ASP A 374 17.13 3.90 25.52
N VAL A 375 18.39 4.21 25.85
CA VAL A 375 19.42 3.26 26.30
C VAL A 375 19.21 2.81 27.76
N GLY A 376 17.96 2.62 28.18
CA GLY A 376 17.59 2.22 29.55
C GLY A 376 16.62 1.04 29.61
N GLU A 377 15.79 0.87 28.59
CA GLU A 377 14.88 -0.25 28.42
C GLU A 377 15.09 -0.75 27.00
N GLY A 378 15.59 -1.99 26.83
CA GLY A 378 15.44 -2.67 25.55
C GLY A 378 13.97 -2.63 25.19
N GLY A 379 13.64 -2.09 24.01
CA GLY A 379 12.26 -1.80 23.67
C GLY A 379 12.04 -1.93 22.18
N ASN A 380 10.93 -2.58 21.86
CA ASN A 380 10.34 -2.67 20.55
C ASN A 380 10.27 -1.32 19.84
N ARG A 381 10.80 -1.26 18.61
CA ARG A 381 10.85 -0.05 17.78
C ARG A 381 10.95 -0.42 16.30
N ILE A 382 10.77 0.58 15.44
CA ILE A 382 11.09 0.41 14.02
C ILE A 382 12.62 0.34 13.87
N ALA A 383 13.13 -0.80 13.41
CA ALA A 383 14.54 -0.99 13.10
C ALA A 383 14.95 -0.29 11.82
N GLU A 384 16.25 0.07 11.72
CA GLU A 384 16.82 0.53 10.45
C GLU A 384 16.77 -0.63 9.45
N GLN A 385 16.18 -0.39 8.29
CA GLN A 385 15.93 -1.43 7.30
C GLN A 385 16.01 -0.87 5.89
N THR A 386 16.45 -1.70 4.94
CA THR A 386 16.41 -1.38 3.52
C THR A 386 15.56 -2.42 2.80
N VAL A 387 14.43 -1.99 2.24
CA VAL A 387 13.48 -2.83 1.50
C VAL A 387 13.67 -2.60 0.01
N SER A 388 13.99 -3.65 -0.73
CA SER A 388 14.28 -3.60 -2.17
C SER A 388 13.21 -4.35 -2.96
N ALA A 389 12.80 -3.79 -4.09
CA ALA A 389 11.81 -4.39 -4.98
C ALA A 389 12.16 -4.18 -6.44
N ASN A 390 11.79 -5.12 -7.29
CA ASN A 390 11.98 -5.05 -8.73
C ASN A 390 10.81 -5.63 -9.50
N ARG A 391 10.59 -5.10 -10.70
CA ARG A 391 9.55 -5.58 -11.63
C ARG A 391 10.07 -5.63 -13.05
N LEU A 392 9.81 -6.75 -13.71
CA LEU A 392 9.96 -6.93 -15.15
C LEU A 392 8.58 -7.11 -15.78
N ARG A 393 8.31 -6.39 -16.89
CA ARG A 393 7.08 -6.54 -17.66
C ARG A 393 7.39 -6.66 -19.15
N LEU A 394 6.76 -7.62 -19.82
CA LEU A 394 6.85 -7.84 -21.26
C LEU A 394 5.44 -7.99 -21.83
N ALA A 395 5.03 -7.10 -22.72
CA ALA A 395 3.69 -7.08 -23.29
C ALA A 395 3.70 -7.14 -24.83
N LEU A 396 2.71 -7.83 -25.38
CA LEU A 396 2.36 -7.81 -26.79
C LEU A 396 0.96 -7.22 -26.95
N LYS A 397 0.84 -6.16 -27.75
CA LYS A 397 -0.41 -5.49 -28.06
C LYS A 397 -0.73 -5.59 -29.54
N ALA A 398 -1.89 -6.15 -29.86
CA ALA A 398 -2.45 -6.20 -31.20
C ALA A 398 -3.64 -5.25 -31.32
N SER A 399 -3.75 -4.53 -32.43
CA SER A 399 -4.91 -3.72 -32.77
C SER A 399 -5.19 -3.75 -34.26
N HIS A 400 -6.45 -3.58 -34.63
CA HIS A 400 -6.86 -3.56 -36.03
C HIS A 400 -7.98 -2.55 -36.25
N ALA A 401 -7.85 -1.66 -37.22
CA ALA A 401 -8.86 -0.64 -37.50
C ALA A 401 -9.78 -1.03 -38.68
N TYR A 402 -11.08 -1.12 -38.43
CA TYR A 402 -12.10 -1.38 -39.43
C TYR A 402 -12.87 -0.11 -39.76
N GLU A 403 -13.18 0.11 -41.04
CA GLU A 403 -14.21 1.08 -41.41
C GLU A 403 -15.59 0.55 -41.01
N ALA A 404 -16.41 1.43 -40.43
CA ALA A 404 -17.80 1.19 -40.08
C ALA A 404 -18.69 2.23 -40.78
N GLY A 405 -19.96 1.91 -41.01
CA GLY A 405 -20.90 2.82 -41.68
C GLY A 405 -21.00 4.20 -40.98
N MET A 406 -21.33 5.25 -41.75
CA MET A 406 -21.35 6.66 -41.34
C MET A 406 -19.96 7.30 -41.10
N ASP A 407 -18.99 7.03 -41.99
CA ASP A 407 -17.60 7.55 -41.89
C ASP A 407 -16.94 7.26 -40.52
N GLY A 408 -17.34 6.15 -39.89
CA GLY A 408 -16.85 5.74 -38.58
C GLY A 408 -15.75 4.71 -38.66
N GLN A 409 -14.95 4.59 -37.60
CA GLN A 409 -13.88 3.60 -37.47
C GLN A 409 -14.10 2.80 -36.18
N VAL A 410 -13.94 1.48 -36.27
CA VAL A 410 -13.91 0.57 -35.11
C VAL A 410 -12.49 0.04 -34.94
N THR A 411 -11.96 0.04 -33.72
CA THR A 411 -10.61 -0.43 -33.41
C THR A 411 -10.67 -1.38 -32.21
N PRO A 412 -10.77 -2.70 -32.43
CA PRO A 412 -10.44 -3.67 -31.40
C PRO A 412 -8.95 -3.65 -31.07
N GLU A 413 -8.67 -3.95 -29.80
CA GLU A 413 -7.35 -4.16 -29.27
C GLU A 413 -7.31 -5.36 -28.32
N LEU A 414 -6.15 -6.02 -28.28
CA LEU A 414 -5.82 -7.09 -27.36
C LEU A 414 -4.40 -6.87 -26.86
N GLU A 415 -4.18 -6.98 -25.56
CA GLU A 415 -2.87 -6.95 -24.92
C GLU A 415 -2.70 -8.18 -24.04
N VAL A 416 -1.56 -8.83 -24.15
CA VAL A 416 -1.13 -9.89 -23.23
C VAL A 416 0.22 -9.49 -22.69
N ALA A 417 0.40 -9.52 -21.37
CA ALA A 417 1.66 -9.20 -20.74
C ALA A 417 2.08 -10.27 -19.73
N LEU A 418 3.37 -10.54 -19.69
CA LEU A 418 4.04 -11.28 -18.63
C LEU A 418 4.62 -10.27 -17.65
N ARG A 419 4.48 -10.55 -16.36
CA ARG A 419 5.03 -9.76 -15.26
C ARG A 419 5.78 -10.70 -14.31
N GLN A 420 6.92 -10.22 -13.82
CA GLN A 420 7.66 -10.87 -12.75
C GLN A 420 8.07 -9.82 -11.74
N ASP A 421 7.72 -10.06 -10.49
CA ASP A 421 8.08 -9.25 -9.34
C ASP A 421 9.03 -10.02 -8.45
N GLY A 422 9.97 -9.29 -7.87
CA GLY A 422 10.95 -9.81 -6.92
C GLY A 422 11.34 -8.72 -5.92
N GLY A 423 11.93 -9.12 -4.80
CA GLY A 423 12.34 -8.20 -3.74
C GLY A 423 12.19 -8.82 -2.37
N ASP A 424 12.44 -8.02 -1.34
CA ASP A 424 12.20 -8.37 0.05
C ASP A 424 10.68 -8.44 0.28
N GLY A 425 10.18 -9.52 0.89
CA GLY A 425 8.74 -9.78 1.06
C GLY A 425 7.92 -9.85 -0.24
N LEU A 426 8.57 -9.97 -1.42
CA LEU A 426 7.89 -9.93 -2.71
C LEU A 426 8.45 -10.95 -3.70
N THR A 427 7.68 -11.99 -4.00
CA THR A 427 7.94 -12.94 -5.09
C THR A 427 6.64 -13.26 -5.81
N GLY A 428 6.64 -13.13 -7.14
CA GLY A 428 5.45 -13.50 -7.90
C GLY A 428 5.59 -13.34 -9.41
N ALA A 429 4.95 -14.25 -10.15
CA ALA A 429 4.81 -14.15 -11.60
C ALA A 429 3.34 -14.01 -11.98
N GLY A 430 3.06 -13.22 -13.02
CA GLY A 430 1.70 -12.98 -13.46
C GLY A 430 1.54 -12.81 -14.96
N VAL A 431 0.35 -13.12 -15.44
CA VAL A 431 -0.10 -12.90 -16.81
C VAL A 431 -1.25 -11.90 -16.79
N GLU A 432 -1.05 -10.76 -17.43
CA GLU A 432 -2.09 -9.76 -17.66
C GLU A 432 -2.71 -9.99 -19.04
N VAL A 433 -4.04 -9.96 -19.12
CA VAL A 433 -4.78 -10.00 -20.38
C VAL A 433 -5.75 -8.83 -20.41
N GLY A 434 -5.66 -7.99 -21.43
CA GLY A 434 -6.55 -6.85 -21.65
C GLY A 434 -7.16 -6.87 -23.04
N GLY A 435 -8.44 -6.59 -23.16
CA GLY A 435 -9.13 -6.46 -24.44
C GLY A 435 -9.97 -5.18 -24.48
N GLY A 436 -10.04 -4.56 -25.66
CA GLY A 436 -10.76 -3.32 -25.86
C GLY A 436 -11.40 -3.24 -27.23
N LEU A 437 -12.48 -2.46 -27.34
CA LEU A 437 -13.15 -2.11 -28.57
C LEU A 437 -13.49 -0.62 -28.52
N ARG A 438 -12.98 0.14 -29.48
CA ARG A 438 -13.30 1.55 -29.64
C ARG A 438 -14.02 1.79 -30.96
N TYR A 439 -15.05 2.63 -30.97
CA TYR A 439 -15.69 3.17 -32.17
C TYR A 439 -15.64 4.69 -32.14
N GLU A 440 -15.32 5.29 -33.28
CA GLU A 440 -15.30 6.73 -33.47
C GLU A 440 -15.95 7.08 -34.81
N GLY A 441 -17.08 7.80 -34.80
CA GLY A 441 -17.82 8.12 -36.02
C GLY A 441 -19.02 9.03 -35.75
N GLY A 442 -19.37 9.89 -36.71
CA GLY A 442 -20.56 10.75 -36.62
C GLY A 442 -20.60 11.70 -35.40
N GLY A 443 -19.46 12.04 -34.80
CA GLY A 443 -19.36 12.85 -33.58
C GLY A 443 -19.57 12.06 -32.27
N PHE A 444 -19.66 10.73 -32.37
CA PHE A 444 -19.76 9.81 -31.25
C PHE A 444 -18.47 9.03 -31.05
N THR A 445 -18.17 8.74 -29.80
CA THR A 445 -17.14 7.80 -29.37
C THR A 445 -17.82 6.77 -28.46
N LEU A 446 -17.65 5.51 -28.79
CA LEU A 446 -18.01 4.38 -27.94
C LEU A 446 -16.74 3.63 -27.62
N GLU A 447 -16.53 3.27 -26.37
CA GLU A 447 -15.37 2.49 -25.96
C GLU A 447 -15.80 1.50 -24.90
N ALA A 448 -15.35 0.27 -25.05
CA ALA A 448 -15.61 -0.82 -24.13
C ALA A 448 -14.32 -1.57 -23.93
N MET A 449 -13.90 -1.75 -22.69
CA MET A 449 -12.66 -2.47 -22.42
C MET A 449 -12.80 -3.35 -21.16
N ALA A 450 -12.18 -4.53 -21.17
CA ALA A 450 -12.15 -5.50 -20.07
C ALA A 450 -10.73 -6.10 -19.89
N ARG A 451 -10.17 -6.08 -18.67
CA ARG A 451 -8.84 -6.63 -18.38
C ARG A 451 -8.87 -7.53 -17.16
N SER A 452 -7.92 -8.45 -17.10
CA SER A 452 -7.72 -9.36 -15.99
C SER A 452 -6.24 -9.61 -15.75
N LEU A 453 -5.88 -9.86 -14.50
CA LEU A 453 -4.58 -10.42 -14.09
C LEU A 453 -4.82 -11.79 -13.50
N VAL A 454 -3.99 -12.73 -13.92
CA VAL A 454 -3.84 -14.03 -13.26
C VAL A 454 -2.41 -14.09 -12.74
N SER A 455 -2.19 -14.36 -11.45
CA SER A 455 -0.85 -14.57 -10.91
C SER A 455 -0.73 -15.91 -10.20
N ASP A 456 0.47 -16.46 -10.28
CA ASP A 456 0.90 -17.68 -9.58
C ASP A 456 1.78 -17.22 -8.41
N GLY A 457 1.31 -17.50 -7.18
CA GLY A 457 2.04 -17.34 -5.93
C GLY A 457 2.22 -18.72 -5.28
N ASP A 458 3.18 -18.88 -4.37
CA ASP A 458 3.58 -20.19 -3.81
C ASP A 458 2.49 -20.88 -2.94
N ASP A 459 1.32 -20.28 -2.74
CA ASP A 459 0.21 -20.86 -1.97
C ASP A 459 -1.07 -21.07 -2.81
N ALA A 460 -1.84 -22.09 -2.41
CA ALA A 460 -2.82 -22.84 -3.21
C ALA A 460 -4.11 -22.10 -3.67
N VAL A 461 -4.04 -20.82 -4.04
CA VAL A 461 -5.16 -20.06 -4.62
C VAL A 461 -4.72 -19.34 -5.89
N GLU A 462 -5.27 -19.80 -7.03
CA GLU A 462 -5.19 -19.11 -8.33
C GLU A 462 -5.80 -17.71 -8.20
N TYR A 463 -4.96 -16.68 -8.24
CA TYR A 463 -5.36 -15.30 -8.00
C TYR A 463 -5.87 -14.64 -9.29
N GLN A 464 -7.10 -14.10 -9.28
CA GLN A 464 -7.75 -13.51 -10.45
C GLN A 464 -8.34 -12.10 -10.17
N GLU A 465 -7.67 -11.05 -10.66
CA GLU A 465 -8.23 -9.69 -10.68
C GLU A 465 -8.92 -9.38 -12.02
N TRP A 466 -9.97 -8.55 -12.01
CA TRP A 466 -10.57 -8.04 -13.24
C TRP A 466 -11.21 -6.66 -13.09
N GLY A 467 -11.36 -5.98 -14.21
CA GLY A 467 -12.40 -4.97 -14.33
C GLY A 467 -12.55 -4.44 -15.74
N ALA A 468 -13.64 -3.70 -15.93
CA ALA A 468 -14.15 -3.32 -17.22
C ALA A 468 -14.82 -1.95 -17.15
N HIS A 469 -14.66 -1.16 -18.20
CA HIS A 469 -15.36 0.12 -18.33
C HIS A 469 -16.04 0.25 -19.67
N LEU A 470 -17.05 1.12 -19.69
CA LEU A 470 -17.64 1.62 -20.92
C LEU A 470 -17.50 3.13 -20.95
N LEU A 471 -17.39 3.69 -22.14
CA LEU A 471 -17.49 5.12 -22.40
C LEU A 471 -18.43 5.31 -23.59
N LEU A 472 -19.46 6.11 -23.36
CA LEU A 472 -20.29 6.71 -24.39
C LEU A 472 -20.04 8.21 -24.37
N GLN A 473 -19.55 8.76 -25.47
CA GLN A 473 -19.34 10.19 -25.60
C GLN A 473 -19.93 10.70 -26.90
N ARG A 474 -20.58 11.87 -26.81
CA ARG A 474 -20.95 12.70 -27.94
C ARG A 474 -20.31 14.05 -27.76
N SER A 475 -19.48 14.45 -28.71
CA SER A 475 -18.86 15.77 -28.70
C SER A 475 -19.85 16.81 -29.21
N ALA A 476 -19.81 18.02 -28.64
CA ALA A 476 -20.49 19.17 -29.23
C ALA A 476 -19.99 19.41 -30.67
N GLY A 477 -20.77 20.11 -31.49
CA GLY A 477 -20.37 20.42 -32.86
C GLY A 477 -19.03 21.19 -32.91
N THR A 478 -18.43 21.30 -34.08
CA THR A 478 -17.08 21.89 -34.29
C THR A 478 -16.87 23.27 -33.69
N ASN A 479 -17.94 24.02 -33.42
CA ASN A 479 -17.92 25.35 -32.79
C ASN A 479 -18.22 25.32 -31.28
N GLY A 480 -18.14 24.16 -30.61
CA GLY A 480 -18.52 23.97 -29.21
C GLY A 480 -20.03 24.05 -28.93
N ARG A 481 -20.84 24.20 -29.99
CA ARG A 481 -22.29 24.38 -29.90
C ARG A 481 -23.06 23.06 -29.97
N GLY A 482 -24.22 23.03 -29.35
CA GLY A 482 -25.12 21.88 -29.32
C GLY A 482 -24.84 20.94 -28.16
N LEU A 483 -25.43 19.75 -28.23
CA LEU A 483 -25.41 18.76 -27.16
C LEU A 483 -24.02 18.10 -27.05
N SER A 484 -23.47 18.10 -25.84
CA SER A 484 -22.41 17.21 -25.41
C SER A 484 -22.96 16.21 -24.40
N LEU A 485 -22.56 14.95 -24.53
CA LEU A 485 -22.94 13.89 -23.59
C LEU A 485 -21.71 13.05 -23.29
N ARG A 486 -21.55 12.63 -22.04
CA ARG A 486 -20.56 11.64 -21.64
C ARG A 486 -21.16 10.75 -20.57
N VAL A 487 -21.04 9.44 -20.73
CA VAL A 487 -21.46 8.44 -19.76
C VAL A 487 -20.36 7.39 -19.66
N MET A 488 -19.92 7.09 -18.45
CA MET A 488 -18.83 6.16 -18.16
C MET A 488 -19.15 5.31 -16.94
N PRO A 489 -19.78 4.14 -17.11
CA PRO A 489 -19.92 3.15 -16.06
C PRO A 489 -18.67 2.26 -15.97
N THR A 490 -18.38 1.83 -14.74
CA THR A 490 -17.16 1.13 -14.36
C THR A 490 -17.42 0.05 -13.34
N TYR A 491 -16.92 -1.16 -13.59
CA TYR A 491 -17.13 -2.39 -12.81
C TYR A 491 -15.84 -3.18 -12.63
N GLY A 492 -15.64 -3.82 -11.48
CA GLY A 492 -14.53 -4.74 -11.23
C GLY A 492 -14.46 -5.15 -9.77
N THR A 493 -13.43 -5.91 -9.39
CA THR A 493 -13.10 -6.22 -7.97
C THR A 493 -12.65 -4.99 -7.17
N GLN A 494 -12.74 -3.80 -7.77
CA GLN A 494 -12.38 -2.51 -7.20
C GLN A 494 -13.51 -1.51 -7.37
N ALA A 495 -13.66 -0.61 -6.40
CA ALA A 495 -14.67 0.45 -6.40
C ALA A 495 -14.60 1.44 -7.60
N ASN A 496 -13.58 1.37 -8.48
CA ASN A 496 -13.40 2.31 -9.60
C ASN A 496 -12.67 1.68 -10.81
N SER A 497 -13.36 0.99 -11.71
CA SER A 497 -12.71 0.32 -12.86
C SER A 497 -12.18 1.25 -13.99
N LEU A 498 -12.35 2.58 -13.91
CA LEU A 498 -11.71 3.52 -14.87
C LEU A 498 -10.19 3.48 -14.73
N THR A 499 -9.70 3.11 -13.55
CA THR A 499 -8.27 3.03 -13.24
C THR A 499 -7.60 1.85 -13.91
N LEU A 500 -8.33 0.86 -14.43
CA LEU A 500 -7.74 -0.30 -15.09
C LEU A 500 -7.22 0.04 -16.51
N TRP A 501 -7.72 1.10 -17.12
CA TRP A 501 -7.54 1.36 -18.55
C TRP A 501 -6.38 2.28 -18.89
N GLU A 502 -5.84 2.94 -17.86
CA GLU A 502 -4.61 3.71 -17.91
C GLU A 502 -3.52 3.07 -17.03
N ARG A 503 -3.68 1.79 -16.63
CA ARG A 503 -2.79 1.05 -15.71
C ARG A 503 -2.26 -0.28 -16.30
N SER A 504 -1.04 -0.66 -15.88
CA SER A 504 -0.58 -2.02 -15.59
C SER A 504 -0.95 -2.34 -14.13
N VAL A 505 -1.08 -3.61 -13.73
CA VAL A 505 -1.55 -3.97 -12.40
C VAL A 505 -0.49 -3.62 -11.35
N ALA A 506 -0.62 -2.45 -10.74
CA ALA A 506 -0.13 -2.25 -9.40
C ALA A 506 -1.32 -2.56 -8.48
N GLU A 507 -1.29 -3.79 -7.94
CA GLU A 507 -1.41 -4.05 -6.49
C GLU A 507 -2.83 -4.00 -5.91
N ILE A 508 -3.71 -4.99 -6.11
CA ILE A 508 -5.00 -5.04 -5.40
C ILE A 508 -5.44 -6.48 -5.11
N ALA A 509 -5.06 -6.99 -3.93
CA ALA A 509 -5.47 -8.30 -3.48
C ALA A 509 -6.93 -8.35 -2.97
N ASP A 510 -7.38 -9.60 -2.97
CA ASP A 510 -8.59 -10.16 -2.39
C ASP A 510 -9.95 -9.48 -2.65
N ARG A 511 -10.73 -10.10 -3.55
CA ARG A 511 -12.14 -10.46 -3.25
C ARG A 511 -12.78 -11.29 -4.35
N SER A 512 -13.51 -12.31 -3.90
CA SER A 512 -14.37 -13.19 -4.69
C SER A 512 -15.42 -12.44 -5.54
N ALA A 513 -15.81 -13.06 -6.65
CA ALA A 513 -16.64 -12.52 -7.75
C ALA A 513 -18.08 -12.09 -7.39
N MET A 514 -18.45 -11.98 -6.11
CA MET A 514 -19.82 -11.67 -5.68
C MET A 514 -20.05 -10.21 -5.25
N ASP A 515 -19.00 -9.37 -5.17
CA ASP A 515 -19.09 -8.00 -4.62
C ASP A 515 -18.60 -6.90 -5.61
N ALA A 516 -18.96 -7.03 -6.89
CA ALA A 516 -18.57 -6.07 -7.92
C ALA A 516 -19.12 -4.65 -7.63
N GLN A 517 -18.24 -3.72 -7.26
CA GLN A 517 -18.62 -2.33 -6.99
C GLN A 517 -18.65 -1.51 -8.28
N GLY A 518 -19.81 -0.91 -8.57
CA GLY A 518 -20.03 -0.10 -9.76
C GLY A 518 -19.90 1.39 -9.49
N GLN A 519 -19.10 2.10 -10.29
CA GLN A 519 -19.14 3.57 -10.37
C GLN A 519 -19.75 4.01 -11.70
N LEU A 520 -20.57 5.06 -11.67
CA LEU A 520 -21.13 5.72 -12.85
C LEU A 520 -20.74 7.19 -12.85
N ARG A 521 -20.10 7.65 -13.92
CA ARG A 521 -19.92 9.08 -14.21
C ARG A 521 -20.77 9.46 -15.41
N ALA A 522 -21.56 10.51 -15.29
CA ALA A 522 -22.37 11.03 -16.39
C ALA A 522 -22.28 12.55 -16.44
N GLU A 523 -22.24 13.13 -17.63
CA GLU A 523 -22.27 14.56 -17.85
C GLU A 523 -23.06 14.87 -19.13
N VAL A 524 -23.95 15.84 -19.03
CA VAL A 524 -24.70 16.37 -20.16
C VAL A 524 -24.50 17.88 -20.19
N GLY A 525 -24.18 18.40 -21.37
CA GLY A 525 -23.97 19.82 -21.58
C GLY A 525 -24.62 20.29 -22.87
N TYR A 526 -24.97 21.56 -22.93
CA TYR A 526 -25.50 22.19 -24.14
C TYR A 526 -24.86 23.54 -24.38
N GLY A 527 -24.08 23.63 -25.45
CA GLY A 527 -23.40 24.85 -25.88
C GLY A 527 -24.30 25.74 -26.74
N LEU A 528 -24.54 26.97 -26.29
CA LEU A 528 -25.31 28.01 -26.98
C LEU A 528 -24.37 29.04 -27.59
N ALA A 529 -24.76 29.63 -28.72
CA ALA A 529 -24.05 30.77 -29.28
C ALA A 529 -24.18 31.98 -28.34
N ALA A 530 -23.08 32.68 -28.10
CA ALA A 530 -23.05 33.91 -27.33
C ALA A 530 -22.30 35.03 -28.07
N LEU A 531 -22.51 36.28 -27.66
CA LEU A 531 -21.86 37.48 -28.21
C LEU A 531 -21.89 37.57 -29.74
N GLY A 532 -23.06 37.37 -30.35
CA GLY A 532 -23.20 37.42 -31.80
C GLY A 532 -22.46 36.29 -32.56
N GLY A 533 -22.10 35.21 -31.86
CA GLY A 533 -21.44 34.04 -32.41
C GLY A 533 -19.93 33.96 -32.15
N ARG A 534 -19.36 34.96 -31.49
CA ARG A 534 -17.95 35.02 -31.05
C ARG A 534 -17.65 34.22 -29.79
N GLY A 535 -18.67 33.67 -29.15
CA GLY A 535 -18.50 32.82 -27.98
C GLY A 535 -19.50 31.69 -27.88
N VAL A 536 -19.24 30.81 -26.92
CA VAL A 536 -20.06 29.66 -26.56
C VAL A 536 -20.39 29.76 -25.09
N TYR A 537 -21.68 29.74 -24.76
CA TYR A 537 -22.18 29.59 -23.41
C TYR A 537 -22.73 28.18 -23.22
N THR A 538 -22.04 27.37 -22.44
CA THR A 538 -22.40 25.97 -22.17
C THR A 538 -23.00 25.86 -20.78
N VAL A 539 -24.23 25.36 -20.69
CA VAL A 539 -24.79 24.91 -19.41
C VAL A 539 -24.60 23.40 -19.33
N TYR A 540 -24.15 22.89 -18.19
CA TYR A 540 -23.94 21.46 -18.00
C TYR A 540 -24.39 20.96 -16.63
N SER A 541 -24.70 19.68 -16.58
CA SER A 541 -25.02 18.93 -15.37
C SER A 541 -24.22 17.64 -15.37
N GLY A 542 -23.58 17.33 -14.25
CA GLY A 542 -22.77 16.14 -14.06
C GLY A 542 -23.21 15.34 -12.85
N MET A 543 -22.99 14.04 -12.89
CA MET A 543 -23.24 13.11 -11.80
C MET A 543 -22.06 12.14 -11.66
N THR A 544 -21.71 11.81 -10.43
CA THR A 544 -20.81 10.70 -10.11
C THR A 544 -21.44 9.89 -8.98
N GLN A 545 -21.66 8.60 -9.23
CA GLN A 545 -22.29 7.68 -8.29
C GLN A 545 -21.34 6.50 -8.03
N ALA A 546 -21.12 6.18 -6.76
CA ALA A 546 -20.38 5.02 -6.27
C ALA A 546 -21.20 4.37 -5.14
N PRO A 547 -20.91 3.13 -4.69
CA PRO A 547 -21.77 2.36 -3.78
C PRO A 547 -22.27 3.13 -2.54
N GLU A 548 -21.42 3.98 -1.95
CA GLU A 548 -21.76 4.74 -0.74
C GLU A 548 -21.92 6.25 -0.95
N ARG A 549 -21.78 6.74 -2.18
CA ARG A 549 -21.66 8.19 -2.43
C ARG A 549 -22.27 8.64 -3.75
N MET A 550 -22.85 9.82 -3.71
CA MET A 550 -23.34 10.52 -4.90
C MET A 550 -22.84 11.97 -4.91
N GLN A 551 -22.34 12.41 -6.06
CA GLN A 551 -22.03 13.79 -6.35
C GLN A 551 -22.90 14.27 -7.51
N LEU A 552 -23.51 15.43 -7.33
CA LEU A 552 -24.21 16.18 -8.38
C LEU A 552 -23.48 17.49 -8.62
N ARG A 553 -23.27 17.83 -9.88
CA ARG A 553 -22.63 19.06 -10.34
C ARG A 553 -23.57 19.79 -11.30
N LEU A 554 -23.69 21.09 -11.14
CA LEU A 554 -24.41 21.96 -12.06
C LEU A 554 -23.52 23.17 -12.35
N GLY A 555 -23.24 23.43 -13.62
CA GLY A 555 -22.31 24.48 -13.97
C GLY A 555 -22.63 25.16 -15.29
N THR A 556 -21.96 26.29 -15.48
CA THR A 556 -22.02 27.09 -16.70
C THR A 556 -20.59 27.44 -17.09
N ARG A 557 -20.30 27.38 -18.39
CA ARG A 557 -19.01 27.75 -18.97
C ARG A 557 -19.25 28.72 -20.10
N PHE A 558 -18.44 29.75 -20.18
CA PHE A 558 -18.50 30.79 -21.19
C PHE A 558 -17.13 30.89 -21.83
N GLU A 559 -17.05 30.76 -23.15
CA GLU A 559 -15.80 30.85 -23.91
C GLU A 559 -15.98 31.86 -25.04
N VAL A 560 -15.00 32.74 -25.27
CA VAL A 560 -15.04 33.78 -26.31
C VAL A 560 -13.74 33.76 -27.10
N ASP A 561 -13.83 33.55 -28.42
CA ASP A 561 -12.75 33.65 -29.43
C ASP A 561 -11.35 33.20 -28.95
N SER A 562 -11.29 32.15 -28.12
CA SER A 562 -10.11 31.66 -27.37
C SER A 562 -9.40 32.66 -26.43
N SER A 563 -9.85 33.92 -26.38
CA SER A 563 -9.27 35.01 -25.59
C SER A 563 -9.81 35.06 -24.15
N MET A 564 -11.01 34.53 -23.89
CA MET A 564 -11.61 34.57 -22.56
C MET A 564 -12.39 33.28 -22.31
N SER A 565 -12.17 32.65 -21.15
CA SER A 565 -13.08 31.64 -20.65
C SER A 565 -13.45 31.89 -19.19
N VAL A 566 -14.72 31.78 -18.84
CA VAL A 566 -15.22 31.92 -17.47
C VAL A 566 -16.13 30.73 -17.19
N SER A 567 -15.97 30.06 -16.06
CA SER A 567 -16.93 29.06 -15.62
C SER A 567 -17.35 29.26 -14.17
N LEU A 568 -18.59 28.90 -13.89
CA LEU A 568 -19.18 28.88 -12.56
C LEU A 568 -19.83 27.52 -12.36
N GLU A 569 -19.42 26.79 -11.33
CA GLU A 569 -19.91 25.46 -11.00
C GLU A 569 -20.38 25.41 -9.55
N SER A 570 -21.50 24.75 -9.32
CA SER A 570 -22.01 24.35 -8.01
C SER A 570 -21.97 22.83 -7.90
N SER A 571 -21.60 22.33 -6.73
CA SER A 571 -21.51 20.90 -6.44
C SER A 571 -22.19 20.56 -5.12
N ARG A 572 -22.84 19.40 -5.09
CA ARG A 572 -23.44 18.82 -3.89
C ARG A 572 -22.97 17.38 -3.75
N TRP A 573 -22.54 17.03 -2.54
CA TRP A 573 -22.12 15.70 -2.15
C TRP A 573 -23.12 15.10 -1.18
N GLN A 574 -23.45 13.81 -1.33
CA GLN A 574 -24.25 13.04 -0.39
C GLN A 574 -23.48 11.77 0.02
N ARG A 575 -23.29 11.60 1.33
CA ARG A 575 -22.80 10.39 2.01
C ARG A 575 -23.87 9.89 2.99
N MET A 576 -23.76 8.64 3.47
CA MET A 576 -24.62 8.11 4.53
C MET A 576 -24.60 8.97 5.82
N ALA A 577 -23.53 9.72 6.09
CA ALA A 577 -23.36 10.60 7.26
C ALA A 577 -23.72 12.09 7.05
N GLY A 578 -24.24 12.50 5.88
CA GLY A 578 -24.68 13.88 5.63
C GLY A 578 -24.35 14.43 4.24
N ALA A 579 -24.82 15.66 3.95
CA ALA A 579 -24.63 16.33 2.67
C ALA A 579 -23.78 17.60 2.78
N SER A 580 -22.81 17.79 1.87
CA SER A 580 -21.97 18.99 1.79
C SER A 580 -22.11 19.69 0.44
N HIS A 581 -21.87 21.00 0.41
CA HIS A 581 -22.06 21.86 -0.77
C HIS A 581 -20.78 22.65 -1.07
N GLY A 582 -20.47 22.87 -2.34
CA GLY A 582 -19.33 23.67 -2.77
C GLY A 582 -19.64 24.50 -4.01
N LEU A 583 -19.14 25.73 -4.05
CA LEU A 583 -19.18 26.63 -5.21
C LEU A 583 -17.76 26.85 -5.74
N LEU A 584 -17.62 26.90 -7.06
CA LEU A 584 -16.37 27.08 -7.80
C LEU A 584 -16.57 28.13 -8.90
N PHE A 585 -15.69 29.12 -8.96
CA PHE A 585 -15.64 30.12 -10.04
C PHE A 585 -14.25 30.12 -10.68
N ARG A 586 -14.20 30.19 -12.01
CA ARG A 586 -12.98 30.18 -12.82
C ARG A 586 -13.05 31.29 -13.86
N GLY A 587 -11.92 31.97 -14.08
CA GLY A 587 -11.74 32.91 -15.18
C GLY A 587 -10.34 32.77 -15.78
N ARG A 588 -10.26 32.73 -17.10
CA ARG A 588 -9.04 32.78 -17.91
C ARG A 588 -9.20 33.92 -18.89
N LEU A 589 -8.24 34.84 -18.89
CA LEU A 589 -8.14 35.94 -19.83
C LEU A 589 -6.78 35.82 -20.53
N VAL A 590 -6.80 35.80 -21.86
CA VAL A 590 -5.63 35.77 -22.72
C VAL A 590 -5.60 37.12 -23.43
N PHE A 591 -4.61 37.95 -23.07
CA PHE A 591 -4.37 39.27 -23.65
C PHE A 591 -3.45 39.20 -24.86
#